data_AF-A0A956FW89-F1
#
_entry.id   AF-A0A956FW89-F1
#
_cell.length_a   1.000
_cell.length_b   1.000
_cell.length_c   1.000
_cell.angle_alpha   90.00
_cell.angle_beta   90.00
_cell.angle_gamma   90.00
#
_symmetry.space_group_name_H-M   'P 1'
#
loop_
_entity.id
_entity.type
_entity.pdbx_description
1 polymer ?
#
loop_
_entity_poly.entity_id
_entity_poly.type
_entity_poly.pdbx_seq_one_letter_code
_entity_poly.pdbx_strand_id
1 'polypeptide(L)'
;MPTSPLQQVKKLYGSKEKLVDEVAGLFAPDEGESAEDFRKRLKHVANSKLLRLAKVGAAVKELGGREAIIAKVAELSGLAKDKDFVSKISSYADPKLLELHRSLSRKAKAKAAKSAS
;
A
#
# COMPACT_ATOMS: atom_id res chain seq x y z
N MET A 1 -18.66 17.45 -11.24
CA MET A 1 -17.51 16.99 -12.05
C MET A 1 -16.49 16.32 -11.14
N PRO A 2 -16.11 15.05 -11.36
CA PRO A 2 -15.01 14.44 -10.62
C PRO A 2 -13.72 15.23 -10.91
N THR A 3 -12.94 15.53 -9.87
CA THR A 3 -11.67 16.25 -10.02
C THR A 3 -10.70 15.42 -10.86
N SER A 4 -10.13 16.04 -11.89
CA SER A 4 -9.16 15.34 -12.75
C SER A 4 -7.92 14.94 -11.93
N PRO A 5 -7.19 13.89 -12.32
CA PRO A 5 -5.97 13.49 -11.62
C PRO A 5 -4.99 14.66 -11.44
N LEU A 6 -4.82 15.52 -12.45
CA LEU A 6 -3.98 16.71 -12.35
C LEU A 6 -4.48 17.72 -11.30
N GLN A 7 -5.80 17.95 -11.23
CA GLN A 7 -6.39 18.81 -10.20
C GLN A 7 -6.20 18.23 -8.80
N GLN A 8 -6.34 16.92 -8.63
CA GLN A 8 -6.09 16.24 -7.36
C GLN A 8 -4.63 16.37 -6.93
N VAL A 9 -3.67 16.19 -7.86
CA VAL A 9 -2.25 16.39 -7.57
C VAL A 9 -1.99 17.82 -7.08
N LYS A 10 -2.49 18.84 -7.80
CA LYS A 10 -2.31 20.24 -7.40
C LYS A 10 -2.96 20.56 -6.05
N LYS A 11 -4.15 20.02 -5.78
CA LYS A 11 -4.89 20.30 -4.54
C LYS A 11 -4.27 19.62 -3.32
N LEU A 12 -3.85 18.36 -3.45
CA LEU A 12 -3.37 17.55 -2.33
C LEU A 12 -1.87 17.68 -2.10
N TYR A 13 -1.10 17.84 -3.18
CA TYR A 13 0.37 17.80 -3.14
C TYR A 13 1.01 19.10 -3.67
N GLY A 14 0.24 20.02 -4.25
CA GLY A 14 0.75 21.26 -4.86
C GLY A 14 1.33 21.06 -6.26
N SER A 15 2.20 20.06 -6.46
CA SER A 15 2.81 19.74 -7.76
C SER A 15 3.06 18.25 -7.95
N LYS A 16 3.32 17.84 -9.20
CA LYS A 16 3.69 16.45 -9.51
C LYS A 16 5.00 16.06 -8.84
N GLU A 17 5.97 16.97 -8.77
CA GLU A 17 7.27 16.74 -8.14
C GLU A 17 7.12 16.41 -6.66
N LYS A 18 6.31 17.19 -5.93
CA LYS A 18 6.00 16.91 -4.52
C LYS A 18 5.32 15.56 -4.32
N LEU A 19 4.42 15.17 -5.24
CA LEU A 19 3.83 13.84 -5.22
C LEU A 19 4.87 12.73 -5.50
N VAL A 20 5.82 12.97 -6.40
CA VAL A 20 6.91 12.03 -6.65
C VAL A 20 7.80 11.88 -5.42
N ASP A 21 8.17 12.97 -4.75
CA ASP A 21 8.99 12.92 -3.54
C ASP A 21 8.27 12.20 -2.39
N GLU A 22 6.96 12.44 -2.22
CA GLU A 22 6.15 11.73 -1.23
C GLU A 22 6.09 10.23 -1.52
N VAL A 23 5.84 9.85 -2.78
CA VAL A 23 5.85 8.44 -3.20
C VAL A 23 7.24 7.85 -3.01
N ALA A 24 8.31 8.57 -3.35
CA ALA A 24 9.68 8.11 -3.17
C ALA A 24 10.07 7.92 -1.70
N GLY A 25 9.43 8.63 -0.77
CA GLY A 25 9.60 8.44 0.68
C GLY A 25 8.78 7.29 1.26
N LEU A 26 7.77 6.81 0.55
CA LEU A 26 6.89 5.71 0.99
C LEU A 26 7.33 4.34 0.49
N PHE A 27 8.11 4.29 -0.59
CA PHE A 27 8.54 3.06 -1.24
C PHE A 27 10.07 3.03 -1.36
N ALA A 28 10.65 1.85 -1.20
CA ALA A 28 12.05 1.64 -1.49
C ALA A 28 12.27 1.51 -3.00
N PRO A 29 13.43 1.96 -3.53
CA PRO A 29 13.84 1.65 -4.89
C PRO A 29 13.96 0.13 -5.08
N ASP A 30 13.84 -0.33 -6.33
CA ASP A 30 14.05 -1.73 -6.67
C ASP A 30 15.51 -2.17 -6.41
N GLU A 31 15.74 -3.47 -6.28
CA GLU A 31 17.06 -4.02 -5.94
C GLU A 31 18.08 -3.68 -7.05
N GLY A 32 19.06 -2.81 -6.73
CA GLY A 32 20.04 -2.29 -7.68
C GLY A 32 19.67 -0.96 -8.36
N GLU A 33 18.49 -0.39 -8.06
CA GLU A 33 18.09 0.95 -8.54
C GLU A 33 18.56 2.04 -7.54
N SER A 34 19.22 3.08 -8.04
CA SER A 34 19.58 4.24 -7.21
C SER A 34 18.34 5.05 -6.84
N ALA A 35 18.34 5.72 -5.69
CA ALA A 35 17.23 6.60 -5.29
C ALA A 35 16.93 7.70 -6.33
N GLU A 36 17.95 8.15 -7.08
CA GLU A 36 17.78 9.14 -8.14
C GLU A 36 17.07 8.55 -9.37
N ASP A 37 17.45 7.35 -9.80
CA ASP A 37 16.83 6.65 -10.93
C ASP A 37 15.38 6.27 -10.62
N PHE A 38 15.12 5.87 -9.38
CA PHE A 38 13.77 5.64 -8.89
C PHE A 38 12.90 6.90 -9.00
N ARG A 39 13.42 8.06 -8.55
CA ARG A 39 12.71 9.34 -8.69
C ARG A 39 12.50 9.71 -10.16
N LYS A 40 13.50 9.50 -11.04
CA LYS A 40 13.36 9.74 -12.49
C LYS A 40 12.24 8.88 -13.06
N ARG A 41 12.20 7.58 -12.76
CA ARG A 41 11.14 6.67 -13.18
C ARG A 41 9.76 7.15 -12.73
N LEU A 42 9.62 7.56 -11.46
CA LEU A 42 8.38 8.10 -10.90
C LEU A 42 7.91 9.39 -11.62
N LYS A 43 8.83 10.26 -12.08
CA LYS A 43 8.47 11.44 -12.88
C LYS A 43 7.80 11.08 -14.21
N HIS A 44 8.13 9.92 -14.80
CA HIS A 44 7.50 9.43 -16.03
C HIS A 44 6.16 8.71 -15.79
N VAL A 45 5.85 8.36 -14.54
CA VAL A 45 4.57 7.74 -14.18
C VAL A 45 3.41 8.73 -14.33
N ALA A 46 2.26 8.24 -14.78
CA ALA A 46 1.03 9.03 -14.89
C ALA A 46 0.51 9.49 -13.52
N ASN A 47 -0.04 10.70 -13.44
CA ASN A 47 -0.54 11.31 -12.20
C ASN A 47 -1.57 10.41 -11.47
N SER A 48 -2.43 9.72 -12.22
CA SER A 48 -3.41 8.78 -11.66
C SER A 48 -2.75 7.61 -10.92
N LYS A 49 -1.66 7.06 -11.47
CA LYS A 49 -0.88 5.99 -10.84
C LYS A 49 -0.13 6.50 -9.62
N LEU A 50 0.49 7.69 -9.70
CA LEU A 50 1.17 8.29 -8.56
C LEU A 50 0.21 8.56 -7.39
N LEU A 51 -0.99 9.08 -7.66
CA LEU A 51 -2.02 9.27 -6.64
C LEU A 51 -2.45 7.95 -6.00
N ARG A 52 -2.53 6.87 -6.79
CA ARG A 52 -2.81 5.54 -6.27
C ARG A 52 -1.66 5.02 -5.40
N LEU A 53 -0.41 5.20 -5.83
CA LEU A 53 0.77 4.81 -5.06
C LEU A 53 0.84 5.57 -3.74
N ALA A 54 0.64 6.88 -3.75
CA ALA A 54 0.61 7.68 -2.52
C ALA A 54 -0.48 7.21 -1.55
N LYS A 55 -1.69 6.91 -2.05
CA LYS A 55 -2.77 6.33 -1.22
C LYS A 55 -2.41 4.96 -0.64
N VAL A 56 -1.76 4.10 -1.43
CA VAL A 56 -1.31 2.77 -0.98
C VAL A 56 -0.24 2.94 0.09
N GLY A 57 0.81 3.72 -0.17
CA GLY A 57 1.91 3.94 0.78
C GLY A 57 1.43 4.59 2.08
N ALA A 58 0.52 5.57 2.01
CA ALA A 58 -0.10 6.17 3.19
C ALA A 58 -0.87 5.12 4.00
N ALA A 59 -1.71 4.31 3.34
CA ALA A 59 -2.45 3.24 4.01
C ALA A 59 -1.52 2.17 4.62
N VAL A 60 -0.39 1.87 3.97
CA VAL A 60 0.63 0.96 4.52
C VAL A 60 1.24 1.56 5.79
N LYS A 61 1.64 2.83 5.73
CA LYS A 61 2.22 3.56 6.86
C LYS A 61 1.24 3.63 8.05
N GLU A 62 -0.02 3.96 7.80
CA GLU A 62 -1.08 3.98 8.83
C GLU A 62 -1.29 2.62 9.49
N LEU A 63 -1.11 1.52 8.76
CA LEU A 63 -1.26 0.17 9.30
C LEU A 63 -0.05 -0.33 10.09
N GLY A 64 1.03 0.44 10.14
CA GLY A 64 2.29 0.11 10.83
C GLY A 64 3.41 -0.34 9.90
N GLY A 65 3.26 -0.16 8.58
CA GLY A 65 4.24 -0.60 7.59
C GLY A 65 3.95 -1.99 7.00
N ARG A 66 4.82 -2.42 6.09
CA ARG A 66 4.69 -3.69 5.36
C ARG A 66 4.68 -4.90 6.28
N GLU A 67 5.62 -4.95 7.23
CA GLU A 67 5.75 -6.05 8.20
C GLU A 67 4.52 -6.17 9.11
N ALA A 68 3.98 -5.03 9.57
CA ALA A 68 2.76 -5.02 10.38
C ALA A 68 1.54 -5.56 9.62
N ILE A 69 1.44 -5.27 8.30
CA ILE A 69 0.38 -5.84 7.47
C ILE A 69 0.56 -7.35 7.31
N ILE A 70 1.78 -7.81 7.06
CA ILE A 70 2.11 -9.24 6.95
C ILE A 70 1.71 -9.97 8.24
N ALA A 71 2.09 -9.45 9.40
CA ALA A 71 1.71 -10.01 10.70
C ALA A 71 0.19 -10.08 10.87
N LYS A 72 -0.53 -8.96 10.66
CA LYS A 72 -2.00 -8.91 10.76
C LYS A 72 -2.69 -9.87 9.78
N VAL A 73 -2.18 -9.98 8.56
CA VAL A 73 -2.71 -10.93 7.56
C VAL A 73 -2.52 -12.37 8.02
N ALA A 74 -1.36 -12.70 8.55
CA ALA A 74 -1.06 -14.04 9.04
C ALA A 74 -1.93 -14.39 10.26
N GLU A 75 -2.11 -13.44 11.19
CA GLU A 75 -3.01 -13.56 12.33
C GLU A 75 -4.47 -13.75 11.92
N LEU A 76 -4.99 -12.88 11.04
CA LEU A 76 -6.38 -12.97 10.56
C LEU A 76 -6.65 -14.24 9.73
N SER A 77 -5.61 -14.78 9.09
CA SER A 77 -5.70 -16.05 8.36
C SER A 77 -5.61 -17.27 9.29
N GLY A 78 -5.23 -17.09 10.56
CA GLY A 78 -4.94 -18.18 11.49
C GLY A 78 -3.66 -18.96 11.16
N LEU A 79 -2.84 -18.43 10.25
CA LEU A 79 -1.62 -19.05 9.71
C LEU A 79 -0.35 -18.30 10.16
N ALA A 80 -0.42 -17.53 11.26
CA ALA A 80 0.72 -16.79 11.80
C ALA A 80 1.93 -17.68 12.16
N LYS A 81 1.69 -18.96 12.45
CA LYS A 81 2.73 -19.94 12.77
C LYS A 81 3.29 -20.67 11.54
N ASP A 82 2.65 -20.50 10.39
CA ASP A 82 3.04 -21.14 9.13
C ASP A 82 4.10 -20.27 8.44
N LYS A 83 5.36 -20.73 8.51
CA LYS A 83 6.50 -20.00 7.96
C LYS A 83 6.45 -19.90 6.44
N ASP A 84 5.92 -20.91 5.76
CA ASP A 84 5.77 -20.92 4.30
C ASP A 84 4.71 -19.92 3.86
N PHE A 85 3.60 -19.83 4.60
CA PHE A 85 2.57 -18.82 4.35
C PHE A 85 3.10 -17.40 4.57
N VAL A 86 3.79 -17.15 5.70
CA VAL A 86 4.38 -15.84 6.01
C VAL A 86 5.40 -15.45 4.93
N SER A 87 6.29 -16.38 4.53
CA SER A 87 7.25 -16.14 3.45
C SER A 87 6.55 -15.79 2.12
N LYS A 88 5.48 -16.52 1.79
CA LYS A 88 4.70 -16.27 0.58
C LYS A 88 4.05 -14.89 0.56
N ILE A 89 3.45 -14.45 1.66
CA ILE A 89 2.84 -13.11 1.73
C ILE A 89 3.91 -12.01 1.79
N SER A 90 5.07 -12.27 2.39
CA SER A 90 6.21 -11.35 2.36
C SER A 90 6.75 -11.12 0.95
N SER A 91 6.54 -12.06 0.02
CA SER A 91 6.88 -11.85 -1.40
C SER A 91 5.88 -10.93 -2.14
N TYR A 92 4.71 -10.65 -1.57
CA TYR A 92 3.68 -9.87 -2.25
C TYR A 92 3.99 -8.37 -2.25
N ALA A 93 3.56 -7.72 -3.33
CA ALA A 93 3.57 -6.27 -3.44
C ALA A 93 2.55 -5.63 -2.48
N ASP A 94 2.87 -4.43 -2.00
CA ASP A 94 2.06 -3.68 -1.02
C ASP A 94 0.58 -3.53 -1.37
N PRO A 95 0.17 -3.26 -2.63
CA PRO A 95 -1.24 -3.19 -2.98
C PRO A 95 -1.99 -4.50 -2.71
N LYS A 96 -1.33 -5.64 -2.96
CA LYS A 96 -1.91 -6.97 -2.76
C LYS A 96 -1.99 -7.33 -1.28
N LEU A 97 -0.96 -6.97 -0.50
CA LEU A 97 -0.96 -7.12 0.96
C LEU A 97 -2.11 -6.33 1.61
N LEU A 98 -2.29 -5.07 1.21
CA LEU A 98 -3.40 -4.23 1.68
C LEU A 98 -4.77 -4.80 1.34
N GLU A 99 -4.94 -5.31 0.13
CA GLU A 99 -6.20 -5.92 -0.29
C GLU A 99 -6.51 -7.17 0.54
N LEU A 100 -5.51 -8.03 0.75
CA LEU A 100 -5.63 -9.25 1.54
C LEU A 100 -6.02 -8.92 2.99
N HIS A 101 -5.33 -7.96 3.62
CA HIS A 101 -5.67 -7.46 4.96
C HIS A 101 -7.10 -6.93 5.04
N ARG A 102 -7.53 -6.09 4.07
CA ARG A 102 -8.89 -5.54 4.03
C ARG A 102 -9.96 -6.62 3.84
N SER A 103 -9.68 -7.62 3.01
CA SER A 103 -10.58 -8.75 2.77
C SER A 103 -10.75 -9.59 4.04
N LEU A 104 -9.63 -9.99 4.66
CA LEU A 104 -9.63 -10.77 5.88
C LEU A 104 -10.25 -10.02 7.07
N SER A 105 -9.94 -8.74 7.22
CA SER A 105 -10.51 -7.89 8.28
C SER A 105 -12.04 -7.77 8.12
N ARG A 106 -12.55 -7.59 6.90
CA ARG A 106 -14.00 -7.61 6.64
C ARG A 106 -14.63 -8.95 6.97
N LYS A 107 -14.00 -10.07 6.58
CA LYS A 107 -14.49 -11.41 6.92
C LYS A 107 -14.52 -11.64 8.43
N ALA A 108 -13.48 -11.22 9.16
CA ALA A 108 -13.42 -11.32 10.61
C ALA A 108 -14.54 -10.51 11.27
N LYS A 109 -14.78 -9.26 10.83
CA LYS A 109 -15.90 -8.44 11.30
C LYS A 109 -17.27 -9.07 11.01
N ALA A 110 -17.47 -9.61 9.80
CA ALA A 110 -18.71 -10.27 9.43
C ALA A 110 -18.98 -11.52 10.28
N LYS A 111 -17.93 -12.30 10.58
CA LYS A 111 -18.02 -13.46 11.48
C LYS A 111 -18.41 -13.04 12.90
N ALA A 112 -17.80 -11.97 13.43
CA ALA A 112 -18.12 -11.42 14.75
C ALA A 112 -19.55 -10.90 14.85
N ALA A 113 -20.05 -10.22 13.80
CA ALA A 113 -21.44 -9.76 13.75
C ALA A 113 -22.44 -10.92 13.73
N LYS A 114 -22.11 -12.02 13.03
CA LYS A 114 -22.97 -13.21 12.95
C LYS A 114 -22.98 -14.05 14.23
N SER A 115 -21.95 -13.98 15.07
CA SER A 115 -21.93 -14.63 16.38
C SER A 115 -22.58 -13.82 17.50
N ALA A 116 -22.95 -12.56 17.23
CA ALA A 116 -23.60 -11.66 18.18
C ALA A 116 -25.11 -11.48 17.91
N SER A 117 -25.67 -12.23 16.95
CA SER A 117 -27.11 -12.34 16.65
C SER A 117 -27.56 -13.77 16.92
#